data_AF-A0A812ZME1-F1
#
_entry.id   AF-A0A812ZME1-F1
#
_cell.length_a   1.000
_cell.length_b   1.000
_cell.length_c   1.000
_cell.angle_alpha   90.00
_cell.angle_beta   90.00
_cell.angle_gamma   90.00
#
_symmetry.space_group_name_H-M   'P 1'
#
loop_
_entity.id
_entity.type
_entity.pdbx_description
1 polymer ?
#
loop_
_entity_poly.entity_id
_entity_poly.type
_entity_poly.pdbx_seq_one_letter_code
_entity_poly.pdbx_strand_id
1 'polypeptide(L)'
;MDCGVEPLSVPTTLIVKDTLANFQEITSDHIGTSRNLMQLQSHQNLGRHHSFGKPTSTDPVSAGSLIHGNYSHAEQMPDADLGKCLLKGRRNFETDPRGVPSVRFDKVAPPLEKRSVANDTNYGDDLHAGSLITPTRFQFLGISAEDFVQKRPVAEVASLLRGAGFCEGDEKLDAIVQRAGSEDGNGKASLEDALGAIEEWLSTETN
;
A
#
# COMPACT_ATOMS: atom_id res chain seq x y z
N MET A 1 -10.47 103.48 46.33
CA MET A 1 -10.57 104.01 44.97
C MET A 1 -9.15 104.03 44.45
N ASP A 2 -8.76 102.97 43.75
CA ASP A 2 -7.46 102.93 43.07
C ASP A 2 -7.71 103.12 41.58
N CYS A 3 -7.07 104.18 41.09
CA CYS A 3 -7.18 104.72 39.76
C CYS A 3 -6.56 103.73 38.76
N GLY A 4 -7.31 103.39 37.70
CA GLY A 4 -6.86 102.51 36.63
C GLY A 4 -5.54 102.99 36.00
N VAL A 5 -4.60 102.07 35.85
CA VAL A 5 -3.37 102.27 35.09
C VAL A 5 -3.70 101.97 33.62
N GLU A 6 -3.61 102.99 32.78
CA GLU A 6 -3.69 102.92 31.31
C GLU A 6 -2.75 101.83 30.75
N PRO A 7 -3.13 101.12 29.66
CA PRO A 7 -2.30 100.07 29.08
C PRO A 7 -1.08 100.68 28.38
N LEU A 8 0.02 100.85 29.12
CA LEU A 8 1.33 101.16 28.57
C LEU A 8 1.74 100.05 27.59
N SER A 9 1.97 100.42 26.32
CA SER A 9 2.30 99.53 25.20
C SER A 9 3.65 98.81 25.29
N VAL A 10 4.28 98.80 26.46
CA VAL A 10 5.58 98.19 26.70
C VAL A 10 5.44 97.26 27.90
N PRO A 11 5.82 95.96 27.80
CA PRO A 11 5.70 95.05 28.92
C PRO A 11 6.55 95.57 30.08
N THR A 12 5.92 95.80 31.23
CA THR A 12 6.64 96.09 32.47
C THR A 12 7.48 94.87 32.82
N THR A 13 8.80 94.98 32.73
CA THR A 13 9.71 93.92 33.19
C THR A 13 9.63 93.83 34.71
N LEU A 14 8.79 92.92 35.20
CA LEU A 14 8.57 92.69 36.61
C LEU A 14 9.41 91.47 37.02
N ILE A 15 10.49 91.70 37.77
CA ILE A 15 11.33 90.62 38.30
C ILE A 15 10.62 90.07 39.55
N VAL A 16 10.17 88.82 39.47
CA VAL A 16 9.46 88.14 40.56
C VAL A 16 10.31 86.97 41.07
N LYS A 17 10.17 86.64 42.35
CA LYS A 17 10.81 85.46 42.94
C LYS A 17 10.22 84.19 42.32
N ASP A 18 11.07 83.29 41.86
CA ASP A 18 10.70 82.04 41.17
C ASP A 18 9.69 81.19 41.96
N THR A 19 9.87 81.09 43.29
CA THR A 19 8.92 80.37 44.17
C THR A 19 7.50 80.96 44.14
N LEU A 20 7.39 82.27 43.99
CA LEU A 20 6.11 82.97 43.96
C LEU A 20 5.44 82.81 42.59
N ALA A 21 6.22 82.86 41.50
CA ALA A 21 5.73 82.63 40.15
C ALA A 21 5.17 81.20 39.97
N ASN A 22 5.92 80.18 40.41
CA ASN A 22 5.47 78.78 40.37
C ASN A 22 4.20 78.56 41.23
N PHE A 23 4.12 79.19 42.41
CA PHE A 23 2.91 79.13 43.24
C PHE A 23 1.71 79.76 42.54
N GLN A 24 1.89 80.89 41.87
CA GLN A 24 0.83 81.55 41.10
C GLN A 24 0.36 80.69 39.92
N GLU A 25 1.25 80.05 39.17
CA GLU A 25 0.92 79.18 38.03
C GLU A 25 0.04 77.97 38.44
N ILE A 26 0.18 77.50 39.68
CA ILE A 26 -0.61 76.38 40.22
C ILE A 26 -1.93 76.86 40.84
N THR A 27 -1.92 78.01 41.50
CA THR A 27 -3.06 78.50 42.30
C THR A 27 -4.02 79.38 41.53
N SER A 28 -3.55 80.13 40.54
CA SER A 28 -4.40 80.95 39.70
C SER A 28 -5.18 80.10 38.70
N ASP A 29 -6.42 80.50 38.43
CA ASP A 29 -7.27 79.85 37.44
C ASP A 29 -7.20 80.63 36.12
N HIS A 30 -7.12 79.91 35.00
CA HIS A 30 -6.95 80.47 33.67
C HIS A 30 -8.11 80.03 32.77
N ILE A 31 -8.73 80.98 32.08
CA ILE A 31 -9.85 80.71 31.17
C ILE A 31 -9.34 79.86 29.99
N GLY A 32 -10.04 78.76 29.71
CA GLY A 32 -9.76 77.90 28.55
C GLY A 32 -8.75 76.77 28.82
N THR A 33 -8.19 76.68 30.03
CA THR A 33 -7.32 75.56 30.45
C THR A 33 -7.91 74.83 31.65
N SER A 34 -7.64 73.54 31.78
CA SER A 34 -7.97 72.81 33.00
C SER A 34 -7.05 73.21 34.15
N ARG A 35 -7.56 73.15 35.38
CA ARG A 35 -6.78 73.42 36.60
C ARG A 35 -5.48 72.63 36.63
N ASN A 36 -4.35 73.32 36.87
CA ASN A 36 -3.06 72.68 37.04
C ASN A 36 -2.99 71.99 38.41
N LEU A 37 -2.90 70.66 38.43
CA LEU A 37 -2.81 69.83 39.64
C LEU A 37 -1.39 69.32 39.91
N MET A 38 -0.35 69.97 39.36
CA MET A 38 1.05 69.61 39.55
C MET A 38 1.43 68.18 39.10
N GLN A 39 0.77 67.65 38.07
CA GLN A 39 0.99 66.28 37.58
C GLN A 39 2.28 66.12 36.73
N LEU A 40 3.05 67.19 36.54
CA LEU A 40 4.14 67.27 35.57
C LEU A 40 5.34 66.35 35.87
N GLN A 41 5.55 65.91 37.11
CA GLN A 41 6.69 65.05 37.44
C GLN A 41 6.52 63.59 37.04
N SER A 42 5.29 63.07 36.96
CA SER A 42 5.04 61.66 36.63
C SER A 42 4.94 61.37 35.12
N HIS A 43 4.88 62.41 34.27
CA HIS A 43 4.66 62.27 32.83
C HIS A 43 5.91 62.52 31.96
N GLN A 44 7.10 62.63 32.56
CA GLN A 44 8.34 62.93 31.84
C GLN A 44 8.71 61.91 30.74
N ASN A 45 8.20 60.68 30.84
CA ASN A 45 8.43 59.61 29.87
C ASN A 45 7.29 59.42 28.85
N LEU A 46 6.24 60.25 28.88
CA LEU A 46 5.12 60.13 27.95
C LEU A 46 5.35 61.01 26.72
N GLY A 47 5.35 60.38 25.55
CA GLY A 47 5.38 61.11 24.28
C GLY A 47 4.11 61.93 24.06
N ARG A 48 4.20 63.01 23.27
CA ARG A 48 3.07 63.89 22.92
C ARG A 48 1.87 63.15 22.29
N HIS A 49 2.12 61.99 21.68
CA HIS A 49 1.10 61.14 21.04
C HIS A 49 0.62 59.99 21.94
N HIS A 50 0.96 59.99 23.22
CA HIS A 50 0.47 58.98 24.15
C HIS A 50 -1.03 59.14 24.39
N SER A 51 -1.77 58.04 24.24
CA SER A 51 -3.19 57.98 24.58
C SER A 51 -3.36 57.37 25.97
N PHE A 52 -4.01 58.10 26.87
CA PHE A 52 -4.29 57.61 28.22
C PHE A 52 -5.38 56.53 28.21
N GLY A 53 -5.24 55.53 29.09
CA GLY A 53 -6.19 54.42 29.22
C GLY A 53 -5.48 53.06 29.28
N LYS A 54 -6.26 51.98 29.42
CA LYS A 54 -5.77 50.60 29.32
C LYS A 54 -6.21 50.02 27.97
N PRO A 55 -5.29 49.58 27.10
CA PRO A 55 -5.69 48.98 25.83
C PRO A 55 -6.43 47.65 26.06
N THR A 56 -7.35 47.32 25.17
CA THR A 56 -7.92 45.98 25.10
C THR A 56 -6.84 45.00 24.69
N SER A 57 -6.75 43.86 25.37
CA SER A 57 -5.83 42.78 24.99
C SER A 57 -6.39 42.04 23.79
N THR A 58 -5.59 41.87 22.76
CA THR A 58 -5.86 40.89 21.71
C THR A 58 -5.29 39.55 22.14
N ASP A 59 -6.04 38.48 21.93
CA ASP A 59 -5.51 37.13 22.15
C ASP A 59 -4.33 36.88 21.20
N PRO A 60 -3.29 36.17 21.65
CA PRO A 60 -2.12 35.89 20.82
C PRO A 60 -2.46 34.93 19.66
N VAL A 61 -3.61 34.25 19.73
CA VAL A 61 -4.05 33.28 18.74
C VAL A 61 -5.31 33.77 18.05
N SER A 62 -5.22 33.95 16.73
CA SER A 62 -6.38 34.25 15.89
C SER A 62 -7.30 33.05 15.78
N ALA A 63 -8.60 33.30 15.64
CA ALA A 63 -9.60 32.26 15.36
C ALA A 63 -9.22 31.40 14.14
N GLY A 64 -8.59 31.99 13.10
CA GLY A 64 -8.12 31.23 11.95
C GLY A 64 -7.04 30.19 12.30
N SER A 65 -6.10 30.56 13.18
CA SER A 65 -5.07 29.63 13.64
C SER A 65 -5.64 28.53 14.53
N LEU A 66 -6.70 28.82 15.30
CA LEU A 66 -7.41 27.83 16.10
C LEU A 66 -8.15 26.81 15.23
N ILE A 67 -8.80 27.26 14.16
CA ILE A 67 -9.56 26.38 13.24
C ILE A 67 -8.62 25.40 12.53
N HIS A 68 -7.47 25.88 12.06
CA HIS A 68 -6.51 25.03 11.34
C HIS A 68 -5.66 24.15 12.25
N GLY A 69 -5.41 24.58 13.49
CA GLY A 69 -4.55 23.88 14.42
C GLY A 69 -3.08 23.84 13.98
N ASN A 70 -2.21 23.33 14.85
CA ASN A 70 -0.79 23.14 14.57
C ASN A 70 -0.45 21.65 14.67
N TYR A 71 -1.00 20.86 13.75
CA TYR A 71 -0.79 19.41 13.70
C TYR A 71 0.57 19.07 13.07
N SER A 72 1.25 18.09 13.64
CA SER A 72 2.44 17.49 13.05
C SER A 72 2.08 16.77 11.74
N HIS A 73 3.08 16.55 10.87
CA HIS A 73 2.86 15.81 9.63
C HIS A 73 2.24 14.42 9.88
N ALA A 74 2.61 13.75 10.98
CA ALA A 74 2.06 12.43 11.32
C ALA A 74 0.56 12.48 11.65
N GLU A 75 0.09 13.56 12.29
CA GLU A 75 -1.33 13.77 12.61
C GLU A 75 -2.15 14.24 11.41
N GLN A 76 -1.49 14.85 10.41
CA GLN A 76 -2.11 15.21 9.13
C GLN A 76 -2.29 14.01 8.21
N MET A 77 -1.55 12.91 8.45
CA MET A 77 -1.68 11.71 7.64
C MET A 77 -3.04 11.03 7.90
N PRO A 78 -3.62 10.41 6.87
CA PRO A 78 -4.86 9.66 7.00
C PRO A 78 -4.67 8.43 7.90
N ASP A 79 -5.77 8.00 8.52
CA ASP A 79 -5.79 6.86 9.43
C ASP A 79 -5.26 5.58 8.77
N ALA A 80 -4.54 4.78 9.55
CA ALA A 80 -3.83 3.62 9.04
C ALA A 80 -4.74 2.45 8.61
N ASP A 81 -6.01 2.42 9.00
CA ASP A 81 -6.98 1.36 8.70
C ASP A 81 -7.91 1.69 7.53
N LEU A 82 -7.71 2.82 6.86
CA LEU A 82 -8.46 3.17 5.66
C LEU A 82 -8.27 2.10 4.57
N GLY A 83 -9.38 1.49 4.18
CA GLY A 83 -9.43 0.45 3.15
C GLY A 83 -8.89 -0.91 3.57
N LYS A 84 -8.48 -1.11 4.83
CA LYS A 84 -7.93 -2.40 5.29
C LYS A 84 -8.27 -2.69 6.75
N CYS A 85 -8.64 -3.94 7.02
CA CYS A 85 -8.80 -4.39 8.40
C CYS A 85 -7.42 -4.62 9.04
N LEU A 86 -7.09 -3.90 10.13
CA LEU A 86 -5.85 -4.10 10.89
C LEU A 86 -5.96 -5.19 11.96
N LEU A 87 -7.19 -5.62 12.29
CA LEU A 87 -7.46 -6.61 13.33
C LEU A 87 -6.78 -7.93 13.00
N LYS A 88 -5.93 -8.41 13.92
CA LYS A 88 -5.22 -9.69 13.78
C LYS A 88 -6.24 -10.81 13.54
N GLY A 89 -6.04 -11.58 12.45
CA GLY A 89 -6.95 -12.66 12.05
C GLY A 89 -8.13 -12.25 11.16
N ARG A 90 -8.30 -10.96 10.86
CA ARG A 90 -9.28 -10.44 9.89
C ARG A 90 -8.63 -9.56 8.82
N ARG A 91 -7.30 -9.50 8.80
CA ARG A 91 -6.55 -8.67 7.88
C ARG A 91 -6.70 -9.16 6.44
N ASN A 92 -6.88 -8.21 5.53
CA ASN A 92 -7.04 -8.47 4.11
C ASN A 92 -5.71 -8.25 3.37
N PHE A 93 -4.67 -9.04 3.68
CA PHE A 93 -3.35 -8.95 3.03
C PHE A 93 -3.04 -10.14 2.11
N GLU A 94 -3.79 -11.24 2.22
CA GLU A 94 -3.45 -12.50 1.53
C GLU A 94 -3.95 -12.46 0.09
N THR A 95 -3.07 -12.76 -0.87
CA THR A 95 -3.39 -12.79 -2.31
C THR A 95 -3.77 -14.18 -2.79
N ASP A 96 -3.32 -15.23 -2.09
CA ASP A 96 -3.55 -16.60 -2.52
C ASP A 96 -5.02 -17.01 -2.35
N PRO A 97 -5.58 -17.77 -3.31
CA PRO A 97 -6.95 -18.25 -3.22
C PRO A 97 -7.09 -19.18 -2.01
N ARG A 98 -7.90 -18.74 -1.04
CA ARG A 98 -8.25 -19.55 0.13
C ARG A 98 -9.51 -20.36 -0.18
N GLY A 99 -9.32 -21.64 -0.48
CA GLY A 99 -10.42 -22.55 -0.78
C GLY A 99 -9.94 -23.99 -0.91
N VAL A 100 -10.90 -24.90 -1.07
CA VAL A 100 -10.65 -26.28 -1.46
C VAL A 100 -10.97 -26.41 -2.94
N PRO A 101 -10.01 -26.82 -3.80
CA PRO A 101 -10.30 -27.03 -5.21
C PRO A 101 -11.27 -28.21 -5.39
N SER A 102 -12.09 -28.16 -6.43
CA SER A 102 -13.04 -29.24 -6.76
C SER A 102 -12.32 -30.54 -7.13
N VAL A 103 -11.20 -30.44 -7.82
CA VAL A 103 -10.26 -31.54 -8.06
C VAL A 103 -9.06 -31.35 -7.14
N ARG A 104 -8.80 -32.33 -6.27
CA ARG A 104 -7.79 -32.27 -5.21
C ARG A 104 -6.38 -32.58 -5.71
N PHE A 105 -5.91 -31.85 -6.73
CA PHE A 105 -4.51 -31.94 -7.19
C PHE A 105 -3.50 -31.56 -6.11
N ASP A 106 -3.95 -30.84 -5.07
CA ASP A 106 -3.15 -30.49 -3.89
C ASP A 106 -2.82 -31.68 -2.99
N LYS A 107 -3.48 -32.83 -3.19
CA LYS A 107 -3.29 -34.05 -2.40
C LYS A 107 -2.89 -35.21 -3.29
N VAL A 108 -1.98 -36.03 -2.76
CA VAL A 108 -1.66 -37.33 -3.38
C VAL A 108 -2.87 -38.25 -3.23
N ALA A 109 -3.29 -38.84 -4.34
CA ALA A 109 -4.31 -39.87 -4.39
C ALA A 109 -3.93 -41.05 -3.46
N PRO A 110 -4.86 -41.56 -2.63
CA PRO A 110 -4.65 -42.82 -1.93
C PRO A 110 -4.35 -43.95 -2.93
N PRO A 111 -3.42 -44.88 -2.63
CA PRO A 111 -3.19 -46.05 -3.48
C PRO A 111 -4.49 -46.80 -3.74
N LEU A 112 -4.69 -47.32 -4.96
CA LEU A 112 -5.92 -47.97 -5.38
C LEU A 112 -6.38 -49.06 -4.40
N GLU A 113 -5.46 -49.87 -3.88
CA GLU A 113 -5.73 -50.95 -2.91
C GLU A 113 -6.28 -50.46 -1.56
N LYS A 114 -6.00 -49.20 -1.20
CA LYS A 114 -6.41 -48.57 0.07
C LYS A 114 -7.51 -47.53 -0.14
N ARG A 115 -7.93 -47.30 -1.38
CA ARG A 115 -8.94 -46.31 -1.71
C ARG A 115 -10.31 -46.82 -1.27
N SER A 116 -11.03 -45.99 -0.52
CA SER A 116 -12.39 -46.31 -0.08
C SER A 116 -13.33 -46.44 -1.28
N VAL A 117 -14.25 -47.41 -1.24
CA VAL A 117 -15.34 -47.55 -2.23
C VAL A 117 -16.31 -46.37 -2.18
N ALA A 118 -16.45 -45.73 -1.01
CA ALA A 118 -17.32 -44.58 -0.80
C ALA A 118 -16.56 -43.24 -0.93
N ASN A 119 -15.45 -43.21 -1.66
CA ASN A 119 -14.69 -41.99 -1.88
C ASN A 119 -15.38 -41.12 -2.93
N ASP A 120 -15.75 -39.89 -2.56
CA ASP A 120 -16.44 -38.92 -3.41
C ASP A 120 -15.49 -37.87 -4.01
N THR A 121 -14.20 -37.94 -3.67
CA THR A 121 -13.21 -36.93 -3.99
C THR A 121 -12.36 -37.36 -5.19
N ASN A 122 -12.30 -36.53 -6.22
CA ASN A 122 -11.40 -36.68 -7.37
C ASN A 122 -10.03 -36.06 -7.08
N TYR A 123 -8.94 -36.80 -7.32
CA TYR A 123 -7.55 -36.37 -7.07
C TYR A 123 -6.77 -36.01 -8.34
N GLY A 124 -7.46 -35.96 -9.49
CA GLY A 124 -6.85 -35.73 -10.80
C GLY A 124 -6.42 -36.99 -11.52
N ASP A 125 -6.76 -38.17 -10.99
CA ASP A 125 -6.46 -39.49 -11.55
C ASP A 125 -7.71 -40.20 -12.14
N ASP A 126 -8.86 -39.52 -12.17
CA ASP A 126 -10.07 -40.03 -12.79
C ASP A 126 -10.06 -39.85 -14.32
N LEU A 127 -10.65 -40.82 -15.02
CA LEU A 127 -10.82 -40.78 -16.48
C LEU A 127 -11.86 -39.73 -16.90
N HIS A 128 -11.64 -39.15 -18.08
CA HIS A 128 -12.62 -38.31 -18.75
C HIS A 128 -13.86 -39.12 -19.16
N ALA A 129 -15.03 -38.46 -19.19
CA ALA A 129 -16.29 -39.10 -19.57
C ALA A 129 -16.24 -39.77 -20.96
N GLY A 130 -15.54 -39.16 -21.93
CA GLY A 130 -15.34 -39.74 -23.26
C GLY A 130 -14.63 -41.09 -23.20
N SER A 131 -13.56 -41.19 -22.43
CA SER A 131 -12.80 -42.44 -22.25
C SER A 131 -13.61 -43.55 -21.57
N LEU A 132 -14.62 -43.19 -20.76
CA LEU A 132 -15.52 -44.18 -20.16
C LEU A 132 -16.57 -44.69 -21.16
N ILE A 133 -17.04 -43.84 -22.07
CA ILE A 133 -18.02 -44.19 -23.10
C ILE A 133 -17.35 -45.01 -24.22
N THR A 134 -16.13 -44.64 -24.59
CA THR A 134 -15.34 -45.30 -25.64
C THR A 134 -14.00 -45.74 -25.06
N PRO A 135 -13.96 -46.87 -24.32
CA PRO A 135 -12.73 -47.36 -23.72
C PRO A 135 -11.72 -47.78 -24.78
N THR A 136 -10.43 -47.63 -24.46
CA THR A 136 -9.36 -48.09 -25.36
C THR A 136 -9.30 -49.62 -25.36
N ARG A 137 -8.71 -50.20 -26.42
CA ARG A 137 -8.59 -51.66 -26.57
C ARG A 137 -7.84 -52.33 -25.40
N PHE A 138 -6.97 -51.60 -24.73
CA PHE A 138 -6.11 -52.10 -23.66
C PHE A 138 -6.71 -51.93 -22.26
N GLN A 139 -7.80 -51.16 -22.13
CA GLN A 139 -8.43 -50.90 -20.84
C GLN A 139 -9.03 -52.17 -20.21
N PHE A 140 -9.50 -53.10 -21.03
CA PHE A 140 -9.97 -54.43 -20.59
C PHE A 140 -8.84 -55.31 -20.02
N LEU A 141 -7.59 -55.00 -20.35
CA LEU A 141 -6.40 -55.67 -19.81
C LEU A 141 -5.88 -54.98 -18.53
N GLY A 142 -6.57 -53.94 -18.06
CA GLY A 142 -6.17 -53.16 -16.89
C GLY A 142 -5.08 -52.12 -17.19
N ILE A 143 -4.80 -51.82 -18.46
CA ILE A 143 -3.81 -50.81 -18.86
C ILE A 143 -4.56 -49.49 -19.09
N SER A 144 -4.15 -48.44 -18.37
CA SER A 144 -4.79 -47.12 -18.49
C SER A 144 -4.20 -46.31 -19.65
N ALA A 145 -4.83 -45.21 -20.03
CA ALA A 145 -4.28 -44.30 -21.04
C ALA A 145 -3.02 -43.60 -20.51
N GLU A 146 -2.98 -43.29 -19.21
CA GLU A 146 -1.81 -42.68 -18.56
C GLU A 146 -0.57 -43.58 -18.66
N ASP A 147 -0.73 -44.90 -18.70
CA ASP A 147 0.38 -45.85 -18.87
C ASP A 147 1.11 -45.71 -20.22
N PHE A 148 0.46 -45.12 -21.23
CA PHE A 148 1.07 -44.83 -22.53
C PHE A 148 1.81 -43.49 -22.54
N VAL A 149 1.29 -42.51 -21.79
CA VAL A 149 1.85 -41.15 -21.67
C VAL A 149 2.99 -41.10 -20.65
N GLN A 150 3.02 -42.02 -19.68
CA GLN A 150 4.01 -42.06 -18.63
C GLN A 150 5.44 -42.11 -19.19
N LYS A 151 6.25 -41.11 -18.84
CA LYS A 151 7.65 -41.02 -19.27
C LYS A 151 8.52 -42.05 -18.55
N ARG A 152 9.11 -42.96 -19.31
CA ARG A 152 9.97 -44.06 -18.85
C ARG A 152 11.39 -43.91 -19.40
N PRO A 153 12.41 -44.51 -18.77
CA PRO A 153 13.75 -44.55 -19.36
C PRO A 153 13.71 -45.22 -20.75
N VAL A 154 14.44 -44.66 -21.71
CA VAL A 154 14.50 -45.13 -23.12
C VAL A 154 14.77 -46.64 -23.23
N ALA A 155 15.65 -47.18 -22.37
CA ALA A 155 15.96 -48.61 -22.35
C ALA A 155 14.74 -49.49 -21.99
N GLU A 156 13.89 -49.03 -21.08
CA GLU A 156 12.67 -49.75 -20.71
C GLU A 156 11.64 -49.71 -21.85
N VAL A 157 11.47 -48.54 -22.48
CA VAL A 157 10.57 -48.38 -23.63
C VAL A 157 10.99 -49.27 -24.80
N ALA A 158 12.29 -49.29 -25.13
CA ALA A 158 12.83 -50.18 -26.15
C ALA A 158 12.56 -51.65 -25.81
N SER A 159 12.74 -52.06 -24.54
CA SER A 159 12.44 -53.44 -24.11
C SER A 159 10.96 -53.78 -24.24
N LEU A 160 10.05 -52.85 -23.94
CA LEU A 160 8.60 -53.06 -24.08
C LEU A 160 8.22 -53.24 -25.55
N LEU A 161 8.76 -52.41 -26.45
CA LEU A 161 8.51 -52.49 -27.88
C LEU A 161 9.04 -53.78 -28.49
N ARG A 162 10.24 -54.23 -28.08
CA ARG A 162 10.77 -55.54 -28.48
C ARG A 162 9.86 -56.67 -28.00
N GLY A 163 9.40 -56.61 -26.75
CA GLY A 163 8.45 -57.59 -26.19
C GLY A 163 7.12 -57.62 -26.93
N ALA A 164 6.69 -56.49 -27.49
CA ALA A 164 5.49 -56.38 -28.32
C ALA A 164 5.69 -56.88 -29.77
N GLY A 165 6.92 -57.24 -30.17
CA GLY A 165 7.22 -57.77 -31.50
C GLY A 165 7.68 -56.72 -32.52
N PHE A 166 7.99 -55.50 -32.10
CA PHE A 166 8.69 -54.53 -32.94
C PHE A 166 10.18 -54.96 -33.03
N CYS A 167 10.49 -55.83 -34.00
CA CYS A 167 11.78 -56.52 -34.13
C CYS A 167 12.60 -56.08 -35.35
N GLU A 168 12.35 -54.91 -35.94
CA GLU A 168 13.16 -54.45 -37.06
C GLU A 168 14.49 -53.90 -36.55
N GLY A 169 15.58 -54.63 -36.85
CA GLY A 169 16.98 -54.29 -36.59
C GLY A 169 17.24 -53.50 -35.31
N ASP A 170 17.71 -54.17 -34.24
CA ASP A 170 17.91 -53.58 -32.90
C ASP A 170 18.50 -52.16 -32.88
N GLU A 171 19.43 -51.84 -33.79
CA GLU A 171 20.03 -50.51 -33.93
C GLU A 171 19.05 -49.41 -34.39
N LYS A 172 18.10 -49.75 -35.27
CA LYS A 172 17.08 -48.82 -35.79
C LYS A 172 16.05 -48.48 -34.72
N LEU A 173 15.54 -49.49 -34.01
CA LEU A 173 14.59 -49.28 -32.91
C LEU A 173 15.20 -48.41 -31.82
N ASP A 174 16.43 -48.71 -31.41
CA ASP A 174 17.13 -47.95 -30.37
C ASP A 174 17.35 -46.49 -30.80
N ALA A 175 17.66 -46.24 -32.07
CA ALA A 175 17.78 -44.87 -32.60
C ALA A 175 16.43 -44.12 -32.60
N ILE A 176 15.32 -44.78 -32.94
CA ILE A 176 13.98 -44.17 -32.93
C ILE A 176 13.55 -43.82 -31.50
N VAL A 177 13.70 -44.74 -30.55
CA VAL A 177 13.35 -44.48 -29.14
C VAL A 177 14.28 -43.44 -28.53
N GLN A 178 15.56 -43.41 -28.92
CA GLN A 178 16.50 -42.38 -28.48
C GLN A 178 16.14 -40.99 -29.05
N ARG A 179 15.65 -40.92 -30.29
CA ARG A 179 15.09 -39.68 -30.87
C ARG A 179 13.89 -39.20 -30.08
N ALA A 180 12.92 -40.06 -29.81
CA ALA A 180 11.76 -39.72 -28.98
C ALA A 180 12.17 -39.23 -27.58
N GLY A 181 13.15 -39.86 -26.95
CA GLY A 181 13.66 -39.44 -25.63
C GLY A 181 14.49 -38.16 -25.63
N SER A 182 14.96 -37.71 -26.80
CA SER A 182 15.74 -36.47 -26.95
C SER A 182 14.86 -35.22 -27.00
N GLU A 183 13.59 -35.36 -27.42
CA GLU A 183 12.64 -34.24 -27.52
C GLU A 183 12.27 -33.65 -26.15
N ASP A 184 12.21 -34.49 -25.12
CA ASP A 184 11.91 -34.07 -23.73
C ASP A 184 13.12 -33.52 -22.95
N GLY A 185 14.34 -33.61 -23.51
CA GLY A 185 15.59 -33.13 -22.89
C GLY A 185 16.10 -33.93 -21.67
N ASN A 186 15.30 -34.84 -21.11
CA ASN A 186 15.63 -35.63 -19.91
C ASN A 186 16.00 -37.09 -20.18
N GLY A 187 16.07 -37.52 -21.45
CA GLY A 187 16.41 -38.91 -21.81
C GLY A 187 15.35 -39.94 -21.37
N LYS A 188 14.10 -39.50 -21.23
CA LYS A 188 12.92 -40.35 -20.98
C LYS A 188 11.98 -40.20 -22.16
N ALA A 189 11.30 -41.27 -22.52
CA ALA A 189 10.30 -41.29 -23.59
C ALA A 189 9.00 -41.90 -23.06
N SER A 190 7.85 -41.50 -23.60
CA SER A 190 6.60 -42.23 -23.40
C SER A 190 6.44 -43.31 -24.49
N LEU A 191 5.54 -44.27 -24.27
CA LEU A 191 5.20 -45.23 -25.33
C LEU A 191 4.48 -44.55 -26.49
N GLU A 192 3.68 -43.52 -26.22
CA GLU A 192 2.98 -42.76 -27.24
C GLU A 192 3.94 -42.04 -28.19
N ASP A 193 4.95 -41.36 -27.65
CA ASP A 193 5.96 -40.67 -28.47
C ASP A 193 6.75 -41.67 -29.32
N ALA A 194 7.14 -42.80 -28.74
CA ALA A 194 7.91 -43.83 -29.43
C ALA A 194 7.09 -44.49 -30.55
N LEU A 195 5.81 -44.77 -30.31
CA LEU A 195 4.91 -45.32 -31.33
C LEU A 195 4.62 -44.31 -32.45
N GLY A 196 4.45 -43.04 -32.11
CA GLY A 196 4.30 -41.95 -33.09
C GLY A 196 5.55 -41.82 -33.97
N ALA A 197 6.74 -41.90 -33.39
CA ALA A 197 8.01 -41.88 -34.14
C ALA A 197 8.18 -43.10 -35.05
N ILE A 198 7.70 -44.27 -34.63
CA ILE A 198 7.67 -45.48 -35.48
C ILE A 198 6.68 -45.30 -36.63
N GLU A 199 5.50 -44.74 -36.38
CA GLU A 199 4.49 -44.46 -37.42
C GLU A 199 5.00 -43.47 -38.46
N GLU A 200 5.63 -42.37 -38.03
CA GLU A 200 6.30 -41.41 -38.92
C GLU A 200 7.33 -42.13 -39.78
N TRP A 201 8.19 -42.96 -39.17
CA TRP A 201 9.22 -43.68 -39.89
C TRP A 201 8.65 -44.67 -40.93
N LEU A 202 7.65 -45.48 -40.58
CA LEU A 202 6.97 -46.38 -41.50
C LEU A 202 6.31 -45.64 -42.67
N SER A 203 5.80 -44.43 -42.42
CA SER A 203 5.24 -43.57 -43.48
C SER A 203 6.30 -43.05 -44.46
N THR A 204 7.56 -42.91 -44.01
CA THR A 204 8.67 -42.47 -44.87
C THR A 204 9.28 -43.58 -45.71
N GLU A 205 9.25 -44.84 -45.25
CA GLU A 205 9.77 -45.99 -46.04
C GLU A 205 8.81 -46.46 -47.14
N THR A 206 7.54 -46.03 -47.11
CA THR A 206 6.51 -46.43 -48.08
C THR A 206 6.35 -45.47 -49.27
N ASN A 207 7.12 -44.38 -49.31
CA ASN A 207 7.26 -43.46 -50.45
C ASN A 207 8.62 -43.64 -51.15
#